data_AF-A0A521FGB0-F1
#
_entry.id   AF-A0A521FGB0-F1
#
_cell.length_a   1.000
_cell.length_b   1.000
_cell.length_c   1.000
_cell.angle_alpha   90.00
_cell.angle_beta   90.00
_cell.angle_gamma   90.00
#
_symmetry.space_group_name_H-M   'P 1'
#
loop_
_entity.id
_entity.type
_entity.pdbx_description
1 polymer ?
#
loop_
_entity_poly.entity_id
_entity_poly.type
_entity_poly.pdbx_seq_one_letter_code
_entity_poly.pdbx_strand_id
1 'polypeptide(L)'
;MMLFDDFVTEPKAPRPVLRPAPLQAHPLVAGALHQLTYPLTAKARGLLITVRGAGQSCVMALRTQSMRPGQSYQAGFIAPADWVTLNLPFFQFRPVGGVLRRLPRPEAIHSYGVIVDPDATVQDLNIARLQFY
;
A
#
# COMPACT_ATOMS: atom_id res chain seq x y z
N MET A 1 45.31 -42.06 -19.06
CA MET A 1 43.98 -42.55 -19.45
C MET A 1 43.07 -42.40 -18.24
N MET A 2 41.97 -41.66 -18.41
CA MET A 2 40.86 -41.33 -17.49
C MET A 2 41.20 -40.41 -16.29
N LEU A 3 40.86 -39.11 -16.26
CA LEU A 3 39.59 -38.35 -16.35
C LEU A 3 38.68 -38.43 -15.10
N PHE A 4 38.56 -37.26 -14.46
CA PHE A 4 37.46 -36.66 -13.67
C PHE A 4 36.85 -37.42 -12.48
N ASP A 5 36.77 -36.72 -11.35
CA ASP A 5 35.45 -36.28 -10.87
C ASP A 5 35.61 -34.95 -10.11
N ASP A 6 35.23 -33.88 -10.81
CA ASP A 6 35.02 -32.55 -10.27
C ASP A 6 33.80 -32.60 -9.32
N PHE A 7 34.03 -32.41 -8.02
CA PHE A 7 32.94 -32.07 -7.10
C PHE A 7 32.49 -30.63 -7.38
N VAL A 8 31.66 -30.47 -8.40
CA VAL A 8 30.81 -29.29 -8.57
C VAL A 8 29.92 -29.24 -7.34
N THR A 9 30.25 -28.35 -6.42
CA THR A 9 29.35 -27.97 -5.33
C THR A 9 28.19 -27.25 -5.98
N GLU A 10 27.08 -27.95 -6.23
CA GLU A 10 25.83 -27.30 -6.65
C GLU A 10 25.53 -26.18 -5.64
N PRO A 11 25.32 -24.93 -6.09
CA PRO A 11 24.76 -23.93 -5.22
C PRO A 11 23.37 -24.43 -4.82
N LYS A 12 23.23 -24.82 -3.55
CA LYS A 12 21.95 -25.14 -2.91
C LYS A 12 21.00 -23.99 -3.19
N ALA A 13 20.16 -24.15 -4.20
CA ALA A 13 19.15 -23.16 -4.55
C ALA A 13 18.37 -22.82 -3.28
N PRO A 14 18.19 -21.54 -2.93
CA PRO A 14 17.33 -21.19 -1.82
C PRO A 14 15.96 -21.79 -2.11
N ARG A 15 15.43 -22.59 -1.17
CA ARG A 15 14.07 -23.11 -1.25
C ARG A 15 13.15 -21.94 -1.59
N PRO A 16 12.33 -21.99 -2.65
CA PRO A 16 11.34 -20.96 -2.87
C PRO A 16 10.43 -20.98 -1.64
N VAL A 17 10.54 -19.94 -0.82
CA VAL A 17 9.55 -19.71 0.23
C VAL A 17 8.31 -19.33 -0.54
N LEU A 18 7.46 -20.32 -0.84
CA LEU A 18 6.06 -20.13 -1.20
C LEU A 18 5.40 -19.41 -0.02
N ARG A 19 5.56 -18.08 0.04
CA ARG A 19 4.80 -17.26 0.96
C ARG A 19 3.42 -17.18 0.34
N PRO A 20 2.37 -17.67 1.03
CA PRO A 20 1.03 -17.51 0.50
C PRO A 20 0.78 -16.01 0.39
N ALA A 21 0.62 -15.53 -0.86
CA ALA A 21 -0.19 -14.36 -1.08
C ALA A 21 -1.52 -14.63 -0.34
N PRO A 22 -2.08 -13.67 0.41
CA PRO A 22 -3.38 -13.91 1.02
C PRO A 22 -4.35 -14.30 -0.08
N LEU A 23 -5.05 -15.41 0.13
CA LEU A 23 -5.89 -16.12 -0.84
C LEU A 23 -7.02 -15.26 -1.46
N GLN A 24 -7.13 -13.99 -1.06
CA GLN A 24 -8.09 -13.01 -1.54
C GLN A 24 -7.43 -11.63 -1.59
N ALA A 25 -6.53 -11.41 -2.55
CA ALA A 25 -6.22 -10.05 -2.99
C ALA A 25 -7.51 -9.51 -3.65
N HIS A 26 -8.25 -8.68 -2.93
CA HIS A 26 -9.30 -7.89 -3.57
C HIS A 26 -8.58 -6.79 -4.34
N PRO A 27 -8.70 -6.72 -5.68
CA PRO A 27 -8.12 -5.62 -6.41
C PRO A 27 -8.77 -4.33 -5.92
N LEU A 28 -8.09 -3.60 -5.04
CA LEU A 28 -8.36 -2.17 -4.88
C LEU A 28 -7.96 -1.56 -6.23
N VAL A 29 -8.95 -1.09 -6.96
CA VAL A 29 -8.70 -0.46 -8.27
C VAL A 29 -7.88 0.80 -7.99
N ALA A 30 -6.64 0.83 -8.47
CA ALA A 30 -5.82 2.02 -8.41
C ALA A 30 -6.60 3.22 -8.99
N GLY A 31 -6.67 4.31 -8.23
CA GLY A 31 -7.46 5.50 -8.57
C GLY A 31 -8.92 5.49 -8.10
N ALA A 32 -9.46 4.36 -7.61
CA ALA A 32 -10.78 4.34 -7.00
C ALA A 32 -10.75 4.75 -5.53
N LEU A 33 -11.74 5.55 -5.13
CA LEU A 33 -11.99 5.85 -3.72
C LEU A 33 -12.94 4.80 -3.14
N HIS A 34 -12.46 4.06 -2.16
CA HIS A 34 -13.24 3.11 -1.37
C HIS A 34 -13.87 3.82 -0.17
N GLN A 35 -15.18 3.66 -0.01
CA GLN A 35 -15.90 4.18 1.14
C GLN A 35 -15.77 3.25 2.34
N LEU A 36 -15.62 3.83 3.53
CA LEU A 36 -15.71 3.11 4.79
C LEU A 36 -17.17 2.87 5.14
N THR A 37 -17.51 1.63 5.46
CA THR A 37 -18.87 1.27 5.91
C THR A 37 -19.16 1.81 7.31
N TYR A 38 -18.12 1.90 8.15
CA TYR A 38 -18.21 2.37 9.53
C TYR A 38 -17.15 3.44 9.79
N PRO A 39 -17.45 4.47 10.61
CA PRO A 39 -16.45 5.44 11.01
C PRO A 39 -15.32 4.76 11.79
N LEU A 40 -14.11 5.28 11.63
CA LEU A 40 -12.97 4.83 12.43
C LEU A 40 -13.12 5.30 13.88
N THR A 41 -12.54 4.56 14.83
CA THR A 41 -12.44 5.04 16.22
C THR A 41 -11.57 6.28 16.33
N ALA A 42 -11.91 7.23 17.20
CA ALA A 42 -11.03 8.38 17.55
C ALA A 42 -9.61 7.99 17.95
N LYS A 43 -9.41 6.75 18.42
CA LYS A 43 -8.09 6.24 18.83
C LYS A 43 -7.24 5.74 17.66
N ALA A 44 -7.76 5.68 16.44
CA ALA A 44 -6.99 5.21 15.30
C ALA A 44 -5.83 6.17 15.00
N ARG A 45 -4.67 5.61 14.77
CA ARG A 45 -3.37 6.30 14.63
C ARG A 45 -2.83 6.24 13.21
N GLY A 46 -3.33 5.31 12.39
CA GLY A 46 -2.83 5.12 11.04
C GLY A 46 -3.50 3.96 10.32
N LEU A 47 -2.84 3.52 9.26
CA LEU A 47 -3.20 2.30 8.56
C LEU A 47 -1.97 1.45 8.23
N LEU A 48 -2.22 0.14 8.16
CA LEU A 48 -1.31 -0.86 7.63
C LEU A 48 -1.82 -1.25 6.25
N ILE A 49 -0.92 -1.28 5.28
CA ILE A 49 -1.21 -1.73 3.92
C ILE A 49 -0.24 -2.83 3.53
N THR A 50 -0.75 -3.99 3.14
CA THR A 50 0.04 -5.09 2.57
C THR A 50 -0.02 -4.99 1.05
N VAL A 51 1.13 -4.69 0.45
CA VAL A 51 1.23 -4.35 -0.97
C VAL A 51 2.42 -5.05 -1.62
N ARG A 52 2.29 -5.30 -2.92
CA ARG A 52 3.35 -5.70 -3.83
C ARG A 52 3.22 -4.88 -5.11
N GLY A 53 4.32 -4.50 -5.71
CA GLY A 53 4.40 -3.69 -6.92
C GLY A 53 5.65 -3.98 -7.72
N ALA A 54 6.07 -3.04 -8.55
CA ALA A 54 7.33 -3.09 -9.30
C ALA A 54 8.28 -1.94 -8.93
N GLY A 55 8.22 -1.43 -7.70
CA GLY A 55 9.01 -0.28 -7.24
C GLY A 55 8.38 1.09 -7.54
N GLN A 56 7.12 1.11 -7.96
CA GLN A 56 6.39 2.33 -8.28
C GLN A 56 6.07 3.20 -7.06
N SER A 57 6.09 4.51 -7.29
CA SER A 57 5.60 5.52 -6.34
C SER A 57 4.09 5.50 -6.30
N CYS A 58 3.55 5.42 -5.09
CA CYS A 58 2.12 5.42 -4.82
C CYS A 58 1.78 6.47 -3.78
N VAL A 59 0.54 6.95 -3.81
CA VAL A 59 -0.01 7.87 -2.83
C VAL A 59 -1.27 7.27 -2.22
N MET A 60 -1.27 7.12 -0.90
CA MET A 60 -2.48 6.85 -0.15
C MET A 60 -3.22 8.16 0.09
N ALA A 61 -4.44 8.28 -0.43
CA ALA A 61 -5.31 9.42 -0.25
C ALA A 61 -6.45 9.09 0.72
N LEU A 62 -6.64 9.91 1.76
CA LEU A 62 -7.76 9.84 2.70
C LEU A 62 -8.65 11.07 2.53
N ARG A 63 -9.96 10.87 2.60
CA ARG A 63 -10.95 11.96 2.50
C ARG A 63 -11.94 11.92 3.64
N THR A 64 -12.37 13.12 4.05
CA THR A 64 -13.47 13.32 5.00
C THR A 64 -14.73 13.79 4.27
N GLN A 65 -15.91 13.59 4.86
CA GLN A 65 -17.19 13.92 4.19
C GLN A 65 -17.29 15.39 3.73
N SER A 66 -16.74 16.33 4.52
CA SER A 66 -16.81 17.77 4.23
C SER A 66 -15.79 18.28 3.19
N MET A 67 -15.01 17.40 2.57
CA MET A 67 -13.95 17.81 1.62
C MET A 67 -14.49 18.13 0.23
N ARG A 68 -13.98 19.22 -0.35
CA ARG A 68 -14.25 19.60 -1.75
C ARG A 68 -13.56 18.64 -2.73
N PRO A 69 -13.92 18.66 -4.01
CA PRO A 69 -13.11 18.03 -5.06
C PRO A 69 -11.65 18.51 -4.99
N GLY A 70 -10.70 17.61 -5.24
CA GLY A 70 -9.26 17.90 -5.14
C GLY A 70 -8.68 17.94 -3.71
N GLN A 71 -9.51 17.92 -2.66
CA GLN A 71 -9.03 17.90 -1.27
C GLN A 71 -8.77 16.48 -0.74
N SER A 72 -7.63 16.26 -0.11
CA SER A 72 -7.34 14.98 0.54
C SER A 72 -6.18 15.11 1.54
N TYR A 73 -6.05 14.13 2.41
CA TYR A 73 -4.82 13.87 3.15
C TYR A 73 -4.02 12.82 2.38
N GLN A 74 -2.77 13.10 2.05
CA GLN A 74 -1.95 12.24 1.19
C GLN A 74 -0.68 11.79 1.90
N ALA A 75 -0.35 10.50 1.79
CA ALA A 75 0.93 9.94 2.21
C ALA A 75 1.54 9.13 1.06
N GLY A 76 2.77 9.48 0.67
CA GLY A 76 3.52 8.75 -0.35
C GLY A 76 4.14 7.46 0.21
N PHE A 77 4.21 6.42 -0.61
CA PHE A 77 4.91 5.18 -0.31
C PHE A 77 5.39 4.52 -1.61
N ILE A 78 6.39 3.64 -1.50
CA ILE A 78 6.86 2.82 -2.62
C ILE A 78 6.28 1.42 -2.48
N ALA A 79 5.72 0.87 -3.57
CA ALA A 79 5.26 -0.51 -3.60
C ALA A 79 6.40 -1.45 -4.07
N PRO A 80 7.03 -2.23 -3.17
CA PRO A 80 8.20 -3.03 -3.51
C PRO A 80 7.85 -4.28 -4.33
N ALA A 81 8.86 -4.89 -4.96
CA ALA A 81 8.74 -6.12 -5.77
C ALA A 81 8.15 -7.32 -5.00
N ASP A 82 8.37 -7.36 -3.69
CA ASP A 82 7.90 -8.39 -2.78
C ASP A 82 6.69 -7.92 -1.96
N TRP A 83 5.92 -8.88 -1.43
CA TRP A 83 4.87 -8.57 -0.47
C TRP A 83 5.44 -7.99 0.81
N VAL A 84 5.06 -6.75 1.11
CA VAL A 84 5.47 -6.04 2.33
C VAL A 84 4.26 -5.37 2.96
N THR A 85 4.22 -5.37 4.29
CA THR A 85 3.26 -4.56 5.05
C THR A 85 3.91 -3.24 5.45
N LEU A 86 3.39 -2.14 4.90
CA LEU A 86 3.84 -0.78 5.19
C LEU A 86 2.95 -0.17 6.26
N ASN A 87 3.56 0.55 7.19
CA ASN A 87 2.86 1.32 8.20
C ASN A 87 2.80 2.79 7.79
N LEU A 88 1.59 3.30 7.59
CA LEU A 88 1.30 4.69 7.25
C LEU A 88 0.56 5.36 8.42
N PRO A 89 1.29 5.87 9.42
CA PRO A 89 0.68 6.61 10.52
C PRO A 89 0.14 7.97 10.05
N PHE A 90 -0.96 8.43 10.63
CA PHE A 90 -1.67 9.64 10.21
C PHE A 90 -0.82 10.92 10.25
N PHE A 91 0.24 10.95 11.05
CA PHE A 91 1.16 12.11 11.08
C PHE A 91 2.02 12.27 9.82
N GLN A 92 2.16 11.22 9.00
CA GLN A 92 2.84 11.28 7.71
C GLN A 92 1.96 11.88 6.62
N PHE A 93 0.64 11.94 6.83
CA PHE A 93 -0.28 12.47 5.84
C PHE A 93 -0.22 13.99 5.78
N ARG A 94 -0.10 14.52 4.56
CA ARG A 94 -0.10 15.94 4.27
C ARG A 94 -1.45 16.37 3.70
N PRO A 95 -2.01 17.51 4.16
CA PRO A 95 -3.19 18.08 3.54
C PRO A 95 -2.88 18.60 2.13
N VAL A 96 -3.74 18.30 1.17
CA VAL A 96 -3.64 18.72 -0.23
C VAL A 96 -4.98 19.32 -0.67
N GLY A 97 -4.95 20.34 -1.54
CA GLY A 97 -6.15 20.94 -2.14
C GLY A 97 -6.77 22.10 -1.35
N GLY A 98 -6.02 22.76 -0.48
CA GLY A 98 -6.43 23.99 0.21
C GLY A 98 -6.18 23.97 1.71
N VAL A 99 -6.93 24.81 2.45
CA VAL A 99 -6.81 24.93 3.91
C VAL A 99 -7.56 23.77 4.58
N LEU A 100 -6.80 22.82 5.11
CA LEU A 100 -7.29 21.68 5.88
C LEU A 100 -6.62 21.66 7.25
N ARG A 101 -7.12 20.82 8.17
CA ARG A 101 -6.41 20.57 9.43
C ARG A 101 -5.04 19.95 9.12
N ARG A 102 -4.09 20.12 10.05
CA ARG A 102 -2.75 19.53 9.91
C ARG A 102 -2.79 18.00 9.92
N LEU A 103 -3.65 17.41 10.75
CA LEU A 103 -3.84 15.97 10.88
C LEU A 103 -5.29 15.60 10.59
N PRO A 104 -5.53 14.46 9.91
CA PRO A 104 -6.88 13.94 9.77
C PRO A 104 -7.45 13.57 11.13
N ARG A 105 -8.75 13.86 11.34
CA ARG A 105 -9.50 13.30 12.47
C ARG A 105 -9.97 11.91 12.06
N PRO A 106 -9.62 10.83 12.79
CA PRO A 106 -9.93 9.49 12.36
C PRO A 106 -11.42 9.24 12.09
N GLU A 107 -12.28 9.70 13.00
CA GLU A 107 -13.74 9.55 12.91
C GLU A 107 -14.36 10.27 11.70
N ALA A 108 -13.67 11.29 11.18
CA ALA A 108 -14.13 12.04 10.03
C ALA A 108 -13.72 11.40 8.70
N ILE A 109 -12.76 10.45 8.70
CA ILE A 109 -12.33 9.75 7.50
C ILE A 109 -13.48 8.88 7.03
N HIS A 110 -13.85 9.05 5.76
CA HIS A 110 -15.00 8.37 5.16
C HIS A 110 -14.62 7.60 3.89
N SER A 111 -13.54 7.99 3.21
CA SER A 111 -13.02 7.21 2.09
C SER A 111 -11.51 7.25 2.01
N TYR A 112 -10.96 6.23 1.38
CA TYR A 112 -9.54 6.09 1.10
C TYR A 112 -9.32 5.57 -0.32
N GLY A 113 -8.14 5.80 -0.88
CA GLY A 113 -7.77 5.26 -2.18
C GLY A 113 -6.26 5.27 -2.37
N VAL A 114 -5.78 4.43 -3.31
CA VAL A 114 -4.37 4.42 -3.70
C VAL A 114 -4.27 4.95 -5.12
N ILE A 115 -3.44 5.96 -5.28
CA ILE A 115 -3.12 6.60 -6.56
C ILE A 115 -1.71 6.14 -6.94
N VAL A 116 -1.55 5.70 -8.17
CA VAL A 116 -0.23 5.34 -8.74
C VAL A 116 0.24 6.50 -9.58
N ASP A 117 1.56 6.74 -9.57
CA ASP A 117 2.17 7.69 -10.49
C ASP A 117 1.76 7.37 -11.95
N PRO A 118 1.30 8.35 -12.76
CA PRO A 118 0.85 8.10 -14.13
C PRO A 118 1.92 7.49 -15.03
N ASP A 119 3.20 7.71 -14.74
CA ASP A 119 4.31 7.15 -15.52
C ASP A 119 4.65 5.70 -15.11
N ALA A 120 4.05 5.20 -14.03
CA ALA A 120 4.23 3.83 -13.57
C ALA A 120 3.19 2.88 -14.18
N THR A 121 3.65 1.69 -14.57
CA THR A 121 2.77 0.64 -15.10
C THR A 121 1.89 0.06 -13.99
N VAL A 122 0.64 0.52 -13.93
CA VAL A 122 -0.36 0.14 -12.91
C VAL A 122 -0.60 -1.38 -12.82
N GLN A 123 -0.32 -2.13 -13.90
CA GLN A 123 -0.61 -3.57 -14.01
C GLN A 123 0.03 -4.43 -12.91
N ASP A 124 1.10 -3.94 -12.25
CA ASP A 124 1.82 -4.71 -11.25
C ASP A 124 1.47 -4.36 -9.80
N LEU A 125 0.64 -3.32 -9.56
CA LEU A 125 0.24 -2.97 -8.19
C LEU A 125 -0.82 -3.93 -7.66
N ASN A 126 -0.46 -4.69 -6.63
CA ASN A 126 -1.33 -5.62 -5.94
C ASN A 126 -1.45 -5.24 -4.47
N ILE A 127 -2.69 -5.08 -4.00
CA ILE A 127 -2.97 -4.80 -2.59
C ILE A 127 -3.73 -5.98 -2.01
N ALA A 128 -3.13 -6.57 -0.97
CA ALA A 128 -3.64 -7.75 -0.31
C ALA A 128 -4.59 -7.39 0.85
N ARG A 129 -4.24 -6.34 1.59
CA ARG A 129 -4.90 -5.99 2.85
C ARG A 129 -4.70 -4.52 3.16
N LEU A 130 -5.73 -3.90 3.72
CA LEU A 130 -5.68 -2.56 4.29
C LEU A 130 -6.42 -2.56 5.61
N GLN A 131 -5.78 -2.07 6.67
CA GLN A 131 -6.36 -2.03 8.00
C GLN A 131 -6.04 -0.73 8.73
N PHE A 132 -7.00 -0.18 9.44
CA PHE A 132 -6.78 0.91 10.38
C PHE A 132 -6.48 0.36 11.78
N TYR A 133 -5.65 1.05 12.56
CA TYR A 133 -5.24 0.66 13.92
C TYR A 133 -5.14 1.86 14.85
#